data_AF-A0A0M8MX51-F1
#
_entry.id   AF-A0A0M8MX51-F1
#
_cell.length_a   1.000
_cell.length_b   1.000
_cell.length_c   1.000
_cell.angle_alpha   90.00
_cell.angle_beta   90.00
_cell.angle_gamma   90.00
#
_symmetry.space_group_name_H-M   'P 1'
#
loop_
_entity.id
_entity.type
_entity.pdbx_description
1 polymer ?
#
loop_
_entity_poly.entity_id
_entity_poly.type
_entity_poly.pdbx_seq_one_letter_code
_entity_poly.pdbx_strand_id
1 'polypeptide(L)'
;MSTQLADGHCVPCSKKAIREQGLSKLSDADARAKLSELEHGWSLAPQPTLAHAQETYPPALHKVYRFRNFATASRFASQVGQDADAEGHHPAILLEWGSVAIWWWSHSLGGLHQNDYIMAARTDRLASQAEGTSLWKRPLDLAYFLFFAMHLFASMCVDIPSHYVPAPLRDVLRDYLLKSQDPLVPNTWAPRYAWFRMSLFSEFVLQVPAFVLGLYAFWTDDKRAYPVLIGYGAIACFTTLQCIAMVTIGEERLMLSEANLTFILQNYIPFMLIPGIMMVDMTLRCMRLMPRPATLAHAKSQ
;
A
#
# COMPACT_ATOMS: atom_id res chain seq x y z
N MET A 1 9.05 11.51 -16.76
CA MET A 1 8.64 11.69 -18.18
C MET A 1 7.34 10.94 -18.48
N SER A 2 7.24 9.63 -18.22
CA SER A 2 5.97 8.85 -18.35
C SER A 2 4.73 9.50 -17.70
N THR A 3 4.88 10.14 -16.53
CA THR A 3 3.76 10.79 -15.82
C THR A 3 3.03 11.87 -16.63
N GLN A 4 3.72 12.64 -17.47
CA GLN A 4 3.10 13.69 -18.29
C GLN A 4 2.25 13.12 -19.44
N LEU A 5 2.64 11.98 -20.00
CA LEU A 5 1.87 11.31 -21.06
C LEU A 5 0.55 10.75 -20.53
N ALA A 6 0.57 10.19 -19.32
CA ALA A 6 -0.61 9.59 -18.71
C ALA A 6 -1.70 10.63 -18.33
N ASP A 7 -1.37 11.92 -18.28
CA ASP A 7 -2.34 13.02 -18.12
C ASP A 7 -2.91 13.53 -19.45
N GLY A 8 -2.41 13.02 -20.59
CA GLY A 8 -2.96 13.32 -21.91
C GLY A 8 -4.34 12.72 -22.13
N HIS A 9 -5.11 13.28 -23.06
CA HIS A 9 -6.40 12.77 -23.50
C HIS A 9 -6.29 12.17 -24.89
N CYS A 10 -7.00 11.06 -25.13
CA CYS A 10 -7.08 10.48 -26.46
C CYS A 10 -7.93 11.37 -27.36
N VAL A 11 -7.47 11.50 -28.61
CA VAL A 11 -8.28 12.13 -29.67
C VAL A 11 -9.11 11.03 -30.33
N PRO A 12 -10.42 11.24 -30.60
CA PRO A 12 -11.25 10.21 -31.22
C PRO A 12 -10.67 9.72 -32.56
N CYS A 13 -10.33 8.44 -32.67
CA CYS A 13 -9.79 7.85 -33.91
C CYS A 13 -10.89 7.35 -34.87
N SER A 14 -12.06 7.98 -34.88
CA SER A 14 -13.13 7.62 -35.82
C SER A 14 -12.74 7.96 -37.27
N LYS A 15 -13.28 7.25 -38.27
CA LYS A 15 -13.04 7.56 -39.70
C LYS A 15 -13.30 9.03 -40.05
N LYS A 16 -14.32 9.62 -39.43
CA LYS A 16 -14.66 11.05 -39.58
C LYS A 16 -13.54 11.94 -39.03
N ALA A 17 -13.13 11.70 -37.78
CA ALA A 17 -12.10 12.48 -37.11
C ALA A 17 -10.74 12.37 -37.80
N ILE A 18 -10.37 11.18 -38.30
CA ILE A 18 -9.14 10.98 -39.09
C ILE A 18 -9.12 11.92 -40.31
N ARG A 19 -10.24 12.01 -41.04
CA ARG A 19 -10.35 12.86 -42.23
C ARG A 19 -10.36 14.36 -41.88
N GLU A 20 -11.07 14.74 -40.82
CA GLU A 20 -11.23 16.15 -40.44
C GLU A 20 -10.00 16.74 -39.75
N GLN A 21 -9.30 15.93 -38.95
CA GLN A 21 -8.16 16.38 -38.14
C GLN A 21 -6.80 15.97 -38.74
N GLY A 22 -6.80 15.26 -39.88
CA GLY A 22 -5.58 14.83 -40.54
C GLY A 22 -4.74 13.85 -39.72
N LEU A 23 -5.39 12.99 -38.92
CA LEU A 23 -4.69 12.03 -38.08
C LEU A 23 -3.97 11.01 -38.96
N SER A 24 -2.72 10.71 -38.62
CA SER A 24 -1.90 9.73 -39.34
C SER A 24 -1.15 8.86 -38.34
N LYS A 25 -0.83 7.63 -38.78
CA LYS A 25 0.05 6.75 -38.00
C LYS A 25 1.46 7.32 -37.94
N LEU A 26 2.15 7.06 -36.85
CA LEU A 26 3.56 7.35 -36.69
C LEU A 26 4.39 6.54 -37.69
N SER A 27 5.54 7.11 -38.09
CA SER A 27 6.55 6.36 -38.82
C SER A 27 7.20 5.32 -37.90
N ASP A 28 7.79 4.26 -38.47
CA ASP A 28 8.50 3.24 -37.69
C ASP A 28 9.67 3.83 -36.88
N ALA A 29 10.31 4.88 -37.40
CA ALA A 29 11.38 5.59 -36.71
C ALA A 29 10.86 6.37 -35.50
N ASP A 30 9.77 7.13 -35.68
CA ASP A 30 9.14 7.90 -34.61
C ASP A 30 8.57 6.98 -33.53
N ALA A 31 7.92 5.88 -33.93
CA ALA A 31 7.38 4.90 -33.01
C ALA A 31 8.48 4.30 -32.10
N ARG A 32 9.66 3.99 -32.67
CA ARG A 32 10.81 3.49 -31.90
C ARG A 32 11.41 4.57 -31.01
N ALA A 33 11.59 5.78 -31.51
CA ALA A 33 12.14 6.90 -30.73
C ALA A 33 11.27 7.20 -29.50
N LYS A 34 9.94 7.16 -29.68
CA LYS A 34 8.96 7.48 -28.64
C LYS A 34 8.86 6.44 -27.52
N LEU A 35 9.39 5.22 -27.71
CA LEU A 35 9.51 4.24 -26.61
C LEU A 35 10.29 4.80 -25.42
N SER A 36 11.23 5.72 -25.66
CA SER A 36 12.01 6.38 -24.61
C SER A 36 11.17 7.27 -23.67
N GLU A 37 9.95 7.64 -24.07
CA GLU A 37 9.03 8.42 -23.23
C GLU A 37 8.22 7.54 -22.25
N LEU A 38 8.16 6.23 -22.50
CA LEU A 38 7.42 5.25 -21.68
C LEU A 38 8.29 4.67 -20.57
N GLU A 39 7.66 4.03 -19.57
CA GLU A 39 8.43 3.29 -18.58
C GLU A 39 9.13 2.06 -19.18
N HIS A 40 10.15 1.57 -18.48
CA HIS A 40 10.85 0.34 -18.86
C HIS A 40 9.87 -0.83 -19.02
N GLY A 41 10.14 -1.69 -20.01
CA GLY A 41 9.38 -2.90 -20.29
C GLY A 41 8.37 -2.77 -21.45
N TRP A 42 8.11 -1.56 -21.95
CA TRP A 42 7.40 -1.39 -23.22
C TRP A 42 8.30 -1.73 -24.40
N SER A 43 7.73 -2.45 -25.37
CA SER A 43 8.42 -2.88 -26.58
C SER A 43 7.45 -2.92 -27.75
N LEU A 44 7.97 -3.02 -28.98
CA LEU A 44 7.15 -3.30 -30.16
C LEU A 44 7.08 -4.81 -30.35
N ALA A 45 5.87 -5.38 -30.31
CA ALA A 45 5.64 -6.81 -30.50
C ALA A 45 4.56 -7.07 -31.55
N PRO A 46 4.55 -8.25 -32.19
CA PRO A 46 3.45 -8.66 -33.04
C PRO A 46 2.11 -8.59 -32.31
N GLN A 47 1.08 -8.19 -33.03
CA GLN A 47 -0.29 -8.13 -32.50
C GLN A 47 -0.85 -9.53 -32.30
N PRO A 48 -1.66 -9.75 -31.24
CA PRO A 48 -2.36 -11.02 -31.08
C PRO A 48 -3.37 -11.21 -32.22
N THR A 49 -3.35 -12.39 -32.82
CA THR A 49 -4.27 -12.74 -33.92
C THR A 49 -5.47 -13.48 -33.35
N LEU A 50 -6.67 -12.89 -33.46
CA LEU A 50 -7.91 -13.63 -33.21
C LEU A 50 -8.19 -14.54 -34.41
N ALA A 51 -8.78 -15.71 -34.16
CA ALA A 51 -9.28 -16.56 -35.23
C ALA A 51 -10.19 -15.70 -36.13
N HIS A 52 -9.91 -15.69 -37.44
CA HIS A 52 -10.54 -14.87 -38.49
C HIS A 52 -9.98 -13.45 -38.74
N ALA A 53 -8.90 -13.02 -38.08
CA ALA A 53 -8.20 -11.80 -38.48
C ALA A 53 -7.40 -12.04 -39.77
N GLN A 54 -7.81 -11.40 -40.87
CA GLN A 54 -7.17 -11.53 -42.20
C GLN A 54 -6.05 -10.50 -42.44
N GLU A 55 -5.82 -9.56 -41.53
CA GLU A 55 -4.87 -8.47 -41.71
C GLU A 55 -3.61 -8.67 -40.85
N THR A 56 -2.44 -8.61 -41.48
CA THR A 56 -1.15 -8.44 -40.80
C THR A 56 -0.95 -6.96 -40.50
N TYR A 57 -1.19 -6.57 -39.26
CA TYR A 57 -0.89 -5.22 -38.78
C TYR A 57 0.59 -5.08 -38.40
N PRO A 58 1.14 -3.84 -38.43
CA PRO A 58 2.47 -3.58 -37.89
C PRO A 58 2.53 -3.85 -36.37
N PRO A 59 3.74 -3.99 -35.79
CA PRO A 59 3.91 -4.20 -34.36
C PRO A 59 3.17 -3.17 -33.49
N ALA A 60 2.59 -3.63 -32.39
CA ALA A 60 1.92 -2.81 -31.38
C ALA A 60 2.82 -2.58 -30.16
N LEU A 61 2.49 -1.58 -29.35
CA LEU A 61 3.12 -1.39 -28.05
C LEU A 61 2.71 -2.54 -27.13
N HIS A 62 3.67 -3.24 -26.54
CA HIS A 62 3.45 -4.42 -25.73
C HIS A 62 4.23 -4.39 -24.42
N LYS A 63 3.54 -4.77 -23.33
CA LYS A 63 4.14 -4.98 -22.00
C LYS A 63 3.40 -6.07 -21.24
N VAL A 64 4.15 -6.81 -20.41
CA VAL A 64 3.61 -7.83 -19.49
C VAL A 64 3.73 -7.35 -18.06
N TYR A 65 2.61 -7.32 -17.35
CA TYR A 65 2.51 -7.02 -15.93
C TYR A 65 2.42 -8.31 -15.13
N ARG A 66 3.10 -8.37 -13.98
CA ARG A 66 3.11 -9.55 -13.09
C ARG A 66 2.49 -9.21 -11.74
N PHE A 67 1.69 -10.13 -11.24
CA PHE A 67 0.90 -10.04 -10.02
C PHE A 67 1.01 -11.33 -9.20
N ARG A 68 0.73 -11.26 -7.91
CA ARG A 68 0.87 -12.40 -6.99
C ARG A 68 -0.15 -13.52 -7.22
N ASN A 69 -1.33 -13.20 -7.77
CA ASN A 69 -2.42 -14.14 -7.97
C ASN A 69 -3.34 -13.68 -9.10
N PHE A 70 -4.23 -14.57 -9.54
CA PHE A 70 -5.20 -14.31 -10.60
C PHE A 70 -6.20 -13.20 -10.25
N ALA A 71 -6.67 -13.12 -9.00
CA ALA A 71 -7.67 -12.13 -8.59
C ALA A 71 -7.15 -10.69 -8.71
N THR A 72 -5.89 -10.45 -8.36
CA THR A 72 -5.21 -9.17 -8.57
C THR A 72 -5.03 -8.87 -10.06
N ALA A 73 -4.52 -9.83 -10.83
CA ALA A 73 -4.32 -9.67 -12.27
C ALA A 73 -5.63 -9.33 -13.00
N SER A 74 -6.72 -10.04 -12.66
CA SER A 74 -8.05 -9.82 -13.22
C SER A 74 -8.58 -8.42 -12.91
N ARG A 75 -8.42 -7.92 -11.67
CA ARG A 75 -8.85 -6.56 -11.31
C ARG A 75 -8.08 -5.49 -12.07
N PHE A 76 -6.76 -5.67 -12.22
CA PHE A 76 -5.95 -4.77 -13.04
C PHE A 76 -6.43 -4.77 -14.51
N ALA A 77 -6.64 -5.94 -15.10
CA ALA A 77 -7.18 -6.07 -16.47
C ALA A 77 -8.54 -5.35 -16.62
N SER A 78 -9.45 -5.51 -15.65
CA SER A 78 -10.74 -4.81 -15.65
C SER A 78 -10.58 -3.29 -15.54
N GLN A 79 -9.65 -2.80 -14.73
CA GLN A 79 -9.37 -1.36 -14.61
C GLN A 79 -8.84 -0.77 -15.91
N VAL A 80 -7.94 -1.49 -16.61
CA VAL A 80 -7.47 -1.08 -17.93
C VAL A 80 -8.64 -1.02 -18.93
N GLY A 81 -9.54 -2.01 -18.91
CA GLY A 81 -10.73 -2.00 -19.76
C GLY A 81 -11.66 -0.82 -19.50
N GLN A 82 -11.85 -0.43 -18.23
CA GLN A 82 -12.67 0.73 -17.86
C GLN A 82 -12.05 2.07 -18.34
N ASP A 83 -10.74 2.22 -18.20
CA ASP A 83 -10.03 3.43 -18.70
C ASP A 83 -10.04 3.47 -20.24
N ALA A 84 -9.91 2.31 -20.88
CA ALA A 84 -10.05 2.15 -22.33
C ALA A 84 -11.43 2.57 -22.84
N ASP A 85 -12.51 2.14 -22.16
CA ASP A 85 -13.87 2.54 -22.50
C ASP A 85 -14.10 4.05 -22.33
N ALA A 86 -13.54 4.65 -21.28
CA ALA A 86 -13.66 6.08 -21.02
C ALA A 86 -12.99 6.94 -22.10
N GLU A 87 -11.87 6.47 -22.67
CA GLU A 87 -11.14 7.16 -23.75
C GLU A 87 -11.60 6.74 -25.16
N GLY A 88 -12.42 5.70 -25.28
CA GLY A 88 -12.83 5.14 -26.56
C GLY A 88 -11.66 4.57 -27.37
N HIS A 89 -10.64 4.04 -26.67
CA HIS A 89 -9.44 3.45 -27.27
C HIS A 89 -9.15 2.12 -26.56
N HIS A 90 -9.21 1.01 -27.30
CA HIS A 90 -9.22 -0.33 -26.70
C HIS A 90 -7.92 -1.12 -26.95
N PRO A 91 -7.37 -1.80 -25.94
CA PRO A 91 -6.22 -2.68 -26.10
C PRO A 91 -6.64 -4.11 -26.41
N ALA A 92 -5.67 -4.95 -26.80
CA ALA A 92 -5.78 -6.38 -26.55
C ALA A 92 -5.23 -6.71 -25.16
N ILE A 93 -5.94 -7.57 -24.43
CA ILE A 93 -5.58 -8.01 -23.07
C ILE A 93 -5.53 -9.54 -23.04
N LEU A 94 -4.40 -10.09 -22.63
CA LEU A 94 -4.27 -11.51 -22.30
C LEU A 94 -4.06 -11.64 -20.78
N LEU A 95 -5.03 -12.25 -20.11
CA LEU A 95 -5.01 -12.50 -18.68
C LEU A 95 -4.67 -13.97 -18.39
N GLU A 96 -3.62 -14.18 -17.61
CA GLU A 96 -3.17 -15.49 -17.14
C GLU A 96 -2.96 -15.47 -15.61
N TRP A 97 -2.64 -16.63 -15.02
CA TRP A 97 -2.41 -16.71 -13.57
C TRP A 97 -1.22 -15.85 -13.15
N GLY A 98 -1.54 -14.71 -12.51
CA GLY A 98 -0.53 -13.78 -12.02
C GLY A 98 0.13 -12.94 -13.12
N SER A 99 -0.41 -12.88 -14.34
CA SER A 99 0.12 -12.02 -15.41
C SER A 99 -0.97 -11.42 -16.29
N VAL A 100 -0.71 -10.21 -16.78
CA VAL A 100 -1.54 -9.53 -17.78
C VAL A 100 -0.63 -8.96 -18.86
N ALA A 101 -0.76 -9.45 -20.09
CA ALA A 101 -0.09 -8.89 -21.26
C ALA A 101 -1.05 -7.94 -21.99
N ILE A 102 -0.55 -6.78 -22.38
CA ILE A 102 -1.34 -5.69 -22.97
C ILE A 102 -0.70 -5.23 -24.26
N TRP A 103 -1.52 -5.04 -25.29
CA TRP A 103 -1.14 -4.46 -26.56
C TRP A 103 -1.95 -3.21 -26.88
N TRP A 104 -1.29 -2.11 -27.25
CA TRP A 104 -1.91 -0.86 -27.71
C TRP A 104 -1.56 -0.57 -29.16
N TRP A 105 -2.59 -0.36 -29.99
CA TRP A 105 -2.48 0.15 -31.35
C TRP A 105 -3.79 0.81 -31.82
N SER A 106 -3.69 1.63 -32.85
CA SER A 106 -4.83 2.30 -33.46
C SER A 106 -5.35 1.52 -34.67
N HIS A 107 -6.40 0.71 -34.47
CA HIS A 107 -7.03 -0.10 -35.53
C HIS A 107 -7.40 0.71 -36.79
N SER A 108 -8.03 1.87 -36.61
CA SER A 108 -8.50 2.71 -37.71
C SER A 108 -7.38 3.40 -38.50
N LEU A 109 -6.18 3.49 -37.94
CA LEU A 109 -4.98 4.04 -38.58
C LEU A 109 -4.04 2.95 -39.10
N GLY A 110 -4.30 1.68 -38.79
CA GLY A 110 -3.46 0.55 -39.18
C GLY A 110 -2.02 0.65 -38.64
N GLY A 111 -1.84 1.19 -37.44
CA GLY A 111 -0.52 1.42 -36.85
C GLY A 111 -0.56 2.14 -35.50
N LEU A 112 0.59 2.67 -35.08
CA LEU A 112 0.72 3.41 -33.82
C LEU A 112 0.39 4.89 -34.00
N HIS A 113 -0.23 5.47 -32.98
CA HIS A 113 -0.58 6.87 -32.86
C HIS A 113 -0.25 7.36 -31.43
N GLN A 114 -0.27 8.67 -31.22
CA GLN A 114 -0.03 9.29 -29.91
C GLN A 114 -0.93 8.70 -28.79
N ASN A 115 -2.18 8.36 -29.12
CA ASN A 115 -3.13 7.75 -28.18
C ASN A 115 -2.59 6.43 -27.59
N ASP A 116 -1.88 5.63 -28.37
CA ASP A 116 -1.33 4.35 -27.92
C ASP A 116 -0.29 4.55 -26.80
N TYR A 117 0.50 5.63 -26.88
CA TYR A 117 1.48 5.99 -25.86
C TYR A 117 0.83 6.60 -24.61
N ILE A 118 -0.25 7.37 -24.77
CA ILE A 118 -1.04 7.88 -23.65
C ILE A 118 -1.63 6.71 -22.87
N MET A 119 -2.29 5.78 -23.56
CA MET A 119 -2.91 4.62 -22.93
C MET A 119 -1.88 3.66 -22.33
N ALA A 120 -0.71 3.48 -22.96
CA ALA A 120 0.41 2.74 -22.38
C ALA A 120 0.87 3.37 -21.04
N ALA A 121 1.05 4.69 -20.99
CA ALA A 121 1.45 5.39 -19.78
C ALA A 121 0.37 5.34 -18.68
N ARG A 122 -0.93 5.42 -19.03
CA ARG A 122 -2.03 5.21 -18.08
C ARG A 122 -2.09 3.79 -17.55
N THR A 123 -1.80 2.81 -18.40
CA THR A 123 -1.73 1.40 -17.99
C THR A 123 -0.63 1.19 -16.94
N ASP A 124 0.54 1.83 -17.10
CA ASP A 124 1.60 1.83 -16.08
C ASP A 124 1.15 2.47 -14.77
N ARG A 125 0.44 3.61 -14.85
CA ARG A 125 -0.15 4.27 -13.67
C ARG A 125 -1.12 3.34 -12.94
N LEU A 126 -2.02 2.66 -13.65
CA LEU A 126 -2.93 1.67 -13.06
C LEU A 126 -2.17 0.50 -12.44
N ALA A 127 -1.13 -0.01 -13.11
CA ALA A 127 -0.33 -1.12 -12.59
C ALA A 127 0.42 -0.74 -11.30
N SER A 128 0.88 0.51 -11.20
CA SER A 128 1.53 1.03 -9.98
C SER A 128 0.58 1.15 -8.80
N GLN A 129 -0.73 1.26 -9.06
CA GLN A 129 -1.80 1.40 -8.06
C GLN A 129 -2.53 0.08 -7.78
N ALA A 130 -2.28 -0.95 -8.60
CA ALA A 130 -2.89 -2.27 -8.44
C ALA A 130 -2.49 -2.90 -7.12
N GLU A 131 -3.44 -3.53 -6.43
CA GLU A 131 -3.18 -4.21 -5.16
C GLU A 131 -2.19 -5.36 -5.31
N GLY A 132 -1.55 -5.75 -4.23
CA GLY A 132 -0.60 -6.86 -4.22
C GLY A 132 0.78 -6.47 -4.75
N THR A 133 1.11 -5.17 -4.70
CA THR A 133 2.47 -4.72 -4.94
C THR A 133 3.42 -5.32 -3.91
N SER A 134 4.60 -5.71 -4.37
CA SER A 134 5.64 -6.26 -3.50
C SER A 134 5.95 -5.31 -2.34
N LEU A 135 6.10 -5.86 -1.13
CA LEU A 135 6.42 -5.09 0.09
C LEU A 135 7.69 -4.25 -0.10
N TRP A 136 8.67 -4.74 -0.88
CA TRP A 136 9.91 -4.05 -1.19
C TRP A 136 9.72 -2.73 -1.96
N LYS A 137 8.58 -2.54 -2.63
CA LYS A 137 8.22 -1.29 -3.32
C LYS A 137 7.45 -0.31 -2.43
N ARG A 138 7.10 -0.70 -1.20
CA ARG A 138 6.29 0.07 -0.24
C ARG A 138 7.10 0.29 1.05
N PRO A 139 8.04 1.25 1.08
CA PRO A 139 9.00 1.39 2.18
C PRO A 139 8.35 1.68 3.54
N LEU A 140 7.26 2.44 3.55
CA LEU A 140 6.52 2.73 4.79
C LEU A 140 5.80 1.46 5.31
N ASP A 141 5.20 0.67 4.42
CA ASP A 141 4.56 -0.60 4.78
C ASP A 141 5.59 -1.63 5.24
N LEU A 142 6.80 -1.62 4.66
CA LEU A 142 7.92 -2.43 5.14
C LEU A 142 8.34 -2.03 6.55
N ALA A 143 8.43 -0.74 6.86
CA ALA A 143 8.72 -0.26 8.21
C ALA A 143 7.65 -0.73 9.22
N TYR A 144 6.37 -0.65 8.86
CA TYR A 144 5.27 -1.14 9.70
C TYR A 144 5.29 -2.67 9.86
N PHE A 145 5.60 -3.40 8.79
CA PHE A 145 5.76 -4.86 8.84
C PHE A 145 6.88 -5.25 9.80
N LEU A 146 8.05 -4.61 9.70
CA LEU A 146 9.18 -4.87 10.59
C LEU A 146 8.86 -4.50 12.04
N PHE A 147 8.18 -3.37 12.24
CA PHE A 147 7.70 -2.96 13.55
C PHE A 147 6.75 -4.02 14.15
N PHE A 148 5.77 -4.52 13.41
CA PHE A 148 4.86 -5.58 13.90
C PHE A 148 5.56 -6.90 14.15
N ALA A 149 6.56 -7.28 13.33
CA ALA A 149 7.32 -8.50 13.54
C ALA A 149 8.12 -8.42 14.85
N MET A 150 8.79 -7.28 15.08
CA MET A 150 9.53 -7.01 16.30
C MET A 150 8.61 -6.90 17.51
N HIS A 151 7.45 -6.24 17.37
CA HIS A 151 6.50 -6.04 18.47
C HIS A 151 5.83 -7.36 18.84
N LEU A 152 5.39 -8.16 17.87
CA LEU A 152 4.86 -9.50 18.13
C LEU A 152 5.89 -10.36 18.86
N PHE A 153 7.16 -10.28 18.48
CA PHE A 153 8.23 -10.96 19.21
C PHE A 153 8.35 -10.44 20.65
N ALA A 154 8.36 -9.11 20.86
CA ALA A 154 8.41 -8.50 22.19
C ALA A 154 7.22 -8.93 23.06
N SER A 155 5.98 -8.82 22.57
CA SER A 155 4.78 -9.22 23.30
C SER A 155 4.77 -10.70 23.70
N MET A 156 5.36 -11.57 22.87
CA MET A 156 5.46 -13.01 23.16
C MET A 156 6.61 -13.37 24.10
N CYS A 157 7.55 -12.46 24.35
CA CYS A 157 8.78 -12.76 25.08
C CYS A 157 8.99 -11.92 26.35
N VAL A 158 8.45 -10.69 26.38
CA VAL A 158 8.67 -9.68 27.40
C VAL A 158 7.38 -9.44 28.20
N ASP A 159 6.24 -9.32 27.52
CA ASP A 159 4.97 -8.90 28.14
C ASP A 159 4.13 -10.08 28.67
N ILE A 160 4.58 -11.31 28.44
CA ILE A 160 4.03 -12.50 29.10
C ILE A 160 4.58 -12.58 30.54
N PRO A 161 3.77 -13.00 31.53
CA PRO A 161 4.26 -13.29 32.88
C PRO A 161 5.57 -14.10 32.88
N SER A 162 6.51 -13.71 33.74
CA SER A 162 7.90 -14.18 33.75
C SER A 162 8.06 -15.71 33.83
N HIS A 163 7.06 -16.42 34.36
CA HIS A 163 7.05 -17.88 34.43
C HIS A 163 6.82 -18.59 33.09
N TYR A 164 6.30 -17.89 32.08
CA TYR A 164 6.09 -18.44 30.73
C TYR A 164 7.19 -18.04 29.74
N VAL A 165 8.17 -17.24 30.16
CA VAL A 165 9.25 -16.77 29.29
C VAL A 165 10.26 -17.90 29.01
N PRO A 166 10.57 -18.21 27.73
CA PRO A 166 11.55 -19.23 27.37
C PRO A 166 12.91 -18.99 28.02
N ALA A 167 13.61 -20.07 28.42
CA ALA A 167 14.90 -19.98 29.12
C ALA A 167 15.94 -19.06 28.44
N PRO A 168 16.11 -19.07 27.10
CA PRO A 168 17.09 -18.20 26.43
C PRO A 168 16.78 -16.70 26.53
N LEU A 169 15.51 -16.34 26.81
CA LEU A 169 15.04 -14.95 26.81
C LEU A 169 14.86 -14.39 28.23
N ARG A 170 14.93 -15.25 29.25
CA ARG A 170 14.85 -14.81 30.65
C ARG A 170 15.97 -13.85 31.05
N ASP A 171 17.17 -14.03 30.50
CA ASP A 171 18.30 -13.14 30.79
C ASP A 171 18.14 -11.79 30.08
N VAL A 172 17.55 -11.77 28.88
CA VAL A 172 17.20 -10.52 28.17
C VAL A 172 16.14 -9.73 28.95
N LEU A 173 15.08 -10.40 29.41
CA LEU A 173 14.05 -9.78 30.24
C LEU A 173 14.63 -9.26 31.57
N ARG A 174 15.50 -10.05 32.20
CA ARG A 174 16.18 -9.64 33.45
C ARG A 174 17.05 -8.41 33.23
N ASP A 175 17.86 -8.40 32.17
CA ASP A 175 18.71 -7.27 31.83
C ASP A 175 17.91 -6.01 31.54
N TYR A 176 16.77 -6.15 30.84
CA TYR A 176 15.85 -5.04 30.61
C TYR A 176 15.28 -4.50 31.92
N LEU A 177 14.75 -5.35 32.80
CA LEU A 177 14.16 -4.94 34.08
C LEU A 177 15.20 -4.29 35.01
N LEU A 178 16.42 -4.82 35.04
CA LEU A 178 17.52 -4.27 35.85
C LEU A 178 18.00 -2.90 35.35
N LYS A 179 18.08 -2.71 34.02
CA LYS A 179 18.53 -1.45 33.42
C LYS A 179 17.43 -0.38 33.43
N SER A 180 16.19 -0.76 33.15
CA SER A 180 15.07 0.18 33.09
C SER A 180 14.64 0.67 34.47
N GLN A 181 14.63 -0.20 35.49
CA GLN A 181 13.95 0.07 36.77
C GLN A 181 12.52 0.61 36.55
N ASP A 182 11.83 0.06 35.54
CA ASP A 182 10.49 0.49 35.16
C ASP A 182 9.52 0.34 36.35
N PRO A 183 8.88 1.42 36.84
CA PRO A 183 7.99 1.37 37.99
C PRO A 183 6.62 0.78 37.66
N LEU A 184 6.24 0.66 36.38
CA LEU A 184 4.90 0.22 35.98
C LEU A 184 4.75 -1.30 36.10
N VAL A 185 5.71 -2.06 35.58
CA VAL A 185 5.66 -3.53 35.52
C VAL A 185 5.58 -4.18 36.92
N PRO A 186 6.44 -3.84 37.90
CA PRO A 186 6.37 -4.43 39.24
C PRO A 186 5.09 -4.06 40.00
N ASN A 187 4.52 -2.88 39.72
CA ASN A 187 3.35 -2.35 40.43
C ASN A 187 2.02 -2.66 39.74
N THR A 188 2.01 -3.44 38.65
CA THR A 188 0.82 -3.78 37.85
C THR A 188 -0.40 -4.21 38.67
N TRP A 189 -0.19 -4.89 39.81
CA TRP A 189 -1.26 -5.44 40.64
C TRP A 189 -1.75 -4.50 41.74
N ALA A 190 -1.09 -3.35 41.95
CA ALA A 190 -1.57 -2.35 42.89
C ALA A 190 -2.79 -1.61 42.32
N PRO A 191 -3.79 -1.24 43.14
CA PRO A 191 -5.05 -0.65 42.65
C PRO A 191 -4.89 0.58 41.74
N ARG A 192 -3.88 1.41 41.99
CA ARG A 192 -3.53 2.59 41.17
C ARG A 192 -3.21 2.24 39.71
N TYR A 193 -2.68 1.04 39.45
CA TYR A 193 -2.24 0.58 38.13
C TYR A 193 -3.28 -0.33 37.46
N ALA A 194 -4.53 -0.32 37.94
CA ALA A 194 -5.60 -1.10 37.31
C ALA A 194 -5.76 -0.78 35.81
N TRP A 195 -5.55 0.47 35.40
CA TRP A 195 -5.54 0.87 33.99
C TRP A 195 -4.41 0.18 33.21
N PHE A 196 -3.20 0.13 33.76
CA PHE A 196 -2.02 -0.49 33.13
C PHE A 196 -2.23 -2.00 32.96
N ARG A 197 -2.82 -2.65 33.98
CA ARG A 197 -3.23 -4.05 33.89
C ARG A 197 -4.24 -4.29 32.76
N MET A 198 -5.19 -3.37 32.53
CA MET A 198 -6.12 -3.47 31.41
C MET A 198 -5.44 -3.22 30.06
N SER A 199 -4.46 -2.33 30.00
CA SER A 199 -3.62 -2.12 28.81
C SER A 199 -2.86 -3.41 28.44
N LEU A 200 -2.19 -4.05 29.39
CA LEU A 200 -1.51 -5.35 29.17
C LEU A 200 -2.49 -6.45 28.72
N PHE A 201 -3.69 -6.53 29.33
CA PHE A 201 -4.71 -7.49 28.89
C PHE A 201 -5.18 -7.21 27.45
N SER A 202 -5.39 -5.93 27.11
CA SER A 202 -5.79 -5.51 25.76
C SER A 202 -4.75 -5.85 24.72
N GLU A 203 -3.47 -5.93 25.09
CA GLU A 203 -2.39 -6.30 24.20
C GLU A 203 -2.61 -7.70 23.63
N PHE A 204 -2.85 -8.70 24.47
CA PHE A 204 -3.06 -10.08 24.01
C PHE A 204 -4.41 -10.28 23.32
N VAL A 205 -5.45 -9.56 23.73
CA VAL A 205 -6.81 -9.75 23.19
C VAL A 205 -7.04 -8.98 21.90
N LEU A 206 -6.44 -7.80 21.75
CA LEU A 206 -6.71 -6.90 20.62
C LEU A 206 -5.46 -6.63 19.79
N GLN A 207 -4.32 -6.34 20.42
CA GLN A 207 -3.12 -5.90 19.69
C GLN A 207 -2.38 -7.07 19.03
N VAL A 208 -2.20 -8.20 19.70
CA VAL A 208 -1.55 -9.40 19.13
C VAL A 208 -2.27 -9.92 17.90
N PRO A 209 -3.62 -10.08 17.90
CA PRO A 209 -4.36 -10.36 16.68
C PRO A 209 -4.16 -9.31 15.58
N ALA A 210 -4.10 -8.02 15.94
CA ALA A 210 -3.83 -6.95 14.99
C ALA A 210 -2.40 -7.01 14.42
N PHE A 211 -1.39 -7.45 15.19
CA PHE A 211 -0.03 -7.66 14.69
C PHE A 211 0.00 -8.74 13.61
N VAL A 212 -0.61 -9.90 13.89
CA VAL A 212 -0.67 -11.02 12.94
C VAL A 212 -1.42 -10.60 11.67
N LEU A 213 -2.56 -9.94 11.83
CA LEU A 213 -3.35 -9.42 10.73
C LEU A 213 -2.57 -8.37 9.93
N GLY A 214 -1.85 -7.47 10.59
CA GLY A 214 -1.04 -6.46 9.92
C GLY A 214 0.15 -7.05 9.17
N LEU A 215 0.85 -8.04 9.74
CA LEU A 215 1.93 -8.76 9.04
C LEU A 215 1.40 -9.38 7.75
N TYR A 216 0.26 -10.07 7.83
CA TYR A 216 -0.40 -10.61 6.65
C TYR A 216 -0.78 -9.50 5.66
N ALA A 217 -1.46 -8.45 6.13
CA ALA A 217 -2.00 -7.38 5.29
C ALA A 217 -0.91 -6.57 4.60
N PHE A 218 0.19 -6.21 5.28
CA PHE A 218 1.32 -5.54 4.65
C PHE A 218 1.99 -6.46 3.64
N TRP A 219 2.15 -7.74 3.94
CA TRP A 219 2.73 -8.71 3.02
C TRP A 219 1.87 -8.94 1.75
N THR A 220 0.54 -8.92 1.87
CA THR A 220 -0.40 -9.14 0.77
C THR A 220 -0.93 -7.86 0.13
N ASP A 221 -0.65 -6.69 0.69
CA ASP A 221 -1.26 -5.41 0.32
C ASP A 221 -2.80 -5.42 0.46
N ASP A 222 -3.29 -6.01 1.56
CA ASP A 222 -4.74 -6.16 1.81
C ASP A 222 -5.31 -4.94 2.55
N LYS A 223 -5.97 -4.07 1.80
CA LYS A 223 -6.55 -2.81 2.30
C LYS A 223 -7.69 -3.01 3.31
N ARG A 224 -8.29 -4.20 3.39
CA ARG A 224 -9.36 -4.51 4.36
C ARG A 224 -8.88 -4.44 5.80
N ALA A 225 -7.57 -4.51 6.02
CA ALA A 225 -6.96 -4.39 7.34
C ALA A 225 -6.94 -2.96 7.90
N TYR A 226 -7.10 -1.92 7.05
CA TYR A 226 -6.92 -0.53 7.50
C TYR A 226 -7.76 -0.15 8.73
N PRO A 227 -9.05 -0.50 8.85
CA PRO A 227 -9.83 -0.19 10.06
C PRO A 227 -9.26 -0.81 11.34
N VAL A 228 -8.76 -2.05 11.26
CA VAL A 228 -8.12 -2.74 12.39
C VAL A 228 -6.81 -2.05 12.76
N LEU A 229 -6.00 -1.67 11.76
CA LEU A 229 -4.73 -0.96 11.98
C LEU A 229 -4.92 0.45 12.56
N ILE A 230 -6.01 1.14 12.21
CA ILE A 230 -6.41 2.41 12.82
C ILE A 230 -6.73 2.19 14.30
N GLY A 231 -7.57 1.20 14.62
CA GLY A 231 -7.95 0.86 15.99
C GLY A 231 -6.74 0.47 16.84
N TYR A 232 -5.87 -0.39 16.31
CA TYR A 232 -4.59 -0.73 16.93
C TYR A 232 -3.73 0.52 17.18
N GLY A 233 -3.53 1.34 16.13
CA GLY A 233 -2.67 2.51 16.19
C GLY A 233 -3.10 3.50 17.26
N ALA A 234 -4.42 3.73 17.38
CA ALA A 234 -5.01 4.59 18.40
C ALA A 234 -4.79 4.04 19.81
N ILE A 235 -5.07 2.75 20.04
CA ILE A 235 -4.93 2.10 21.35
C ILE A 235 -3.47 2.12 21.78
N ALA A 236 -2.56 1.58 20.96
CA ALA A 236 -1.14 1.46 21.31
C ALA A 236 -0.46 2.82 21.53
N CYS A 237 -0.80 3.82 20.70
CA CYS A 237 -0.31 5.19 20.87
C CYS A 237 -0.77 5.76 22.22
N PHE A 238 -2.07 5.67 22.52
CA PHE A 238 -2.64 6.26 23.73
C PHE A 238 -2.16 5.57 25.00
N THR A 239 -2.13 4.23 25.04
CA THR A 239 -1.65 3.50 26.22
C THR A 239 -0.17 3.78 26.48
N THR A 240 0.66 3.85 25.44
CA THR A 240 2.08 4.16 25.60
C THR A 240 2.30 5.61 26.02
N LEU A 241 1.50 6.55 25.50
CA LEU A 241 1.51 7.94 25.95
C LEU A 241 1.16 8.06 27.45
N GLN A 242 0.22 7.25 27.95
CA GLN A 242 -0.08 7.18 29.39
C GLN A 242 1.13 6.68 30.19
N CYS A 243 1.83 5.64 29.72
CA CYS A 243 3.06 5.16 30.37
C CYS A 243 4.14 6.25 30.40
N ILE A 244 4.35 6.98 29.30
CA ILE A 244 5.27 8.13 29.23
C ILE A 244 4.86 9.21 30.24
N ALA A 245 3.58 9.54 30.32
CA ALA A 245 3.08 10.53 31.26
C ALA A 245 3.38 10.11 32.72
N MET A 246 3.15 8.85 33.08
CA MET A 246 3.42 8.37 34.44
C MET A 246 4.89 8.53 34.83
N VAL A 247 5.83 8.18 33.95
CA VAL A 247 7.26 8.25 34.27
C VAL A 247 7.87 9.66 34.15
N THR A 248 7.17 10.60 33.50
CA THR A 248 7.67 11.97 33.29
C THR A 248 7.01 13.01 34.20
N ILE A 249 5.69 12.94 34.37
CA ILE A 249 4.89 13.89 35.15
C ILE A 249 4.18 13.25 36.35
N GLY A 250 4.10 11.91 36.41
CA GLY A 250 3.55 11.18 37.55
C GLY A 250 4.50 11.12 38.74
N GLU A 251 4.01 10.61 39.87
CA GLU A 251 4.83 10.43 41.08
C GLU A 251 5.96 9.40 40.88
N GLU A 252 5.77 8.50 39.92
CA GLU A 252 6.72 7.49 39.49
C GLU A 252 8.02 8.11 38.96
N ARG A 253 7.97 9.36 38.47
CA ARG A 253 9.16 10.15 38.11
C ARG A 253 10.16 10.28 39.26
N LEU A 254 9.69 10.36 40.50
CA LEU A 254 10.53 10.50 41.70
C LEU A 254 11.34 9.23 42.00
N MET A 255 10.93 8.09 41.44
CA MET A 255 11.59 6.79 41.62
C MET A 255 12.73 6.57 40.63
N LEU A 256 12.91 7.45 39.64
CA LEU A 256 13.80 7.26 38.50
C LEU A 256 14.98 8.24 38.52
N SER A 257 16.17 7.71 38.29
CA SER A 257 17.33 8.53 37.93
C SER A 257 17.18 9.06 36.49
N GLU A 258 17.93 10.11 36.15
CA GLU A 258 17.96 10.64 34.76
C GLU A 258 18.39 9.58 33.73
N ALA A 259 19.29 8.67 34.12
CA ALA A 259 19.75 7.58 33.27
C ALA A 259 18.63 6.56 33.01
N ASN A 260 17.89 6.17 34.05
CA ASN A 260 16.75 5.25 33.92
C ASN A 260 15.63 5.88 33.10
N LEU A 261 15.31 7.15 33.37
CA LEU A 261 14.29 7.88 32.61
C LEU A 261 14.64 7.94 31.12
N THR A 262 15.88 8.29 30.79
CA THR A 262 16.35 8.34 29.39
C THR A 262 16.21 6.97 28.72
N PHE A 263 16.62 5.90 29.41
CA PHE A 263 16.52 4.53 28.90
C PHE A 263 15.05 4.13 28.64
N ILE A 264 14.15 4.40 29.58
CA ILE A 264 12.70 4.11 29.42
C ILE A 264 12.13 4.91 28.24
N LEU A 265 12.39 6.21 28.17
CA LEU A 265 11.85 7.07 27.11
C LEU A 265 12.35 6.68 25.71
N GLN A 266 13.60 6.25 25.58
CA GLN A 266 14.13 5.73 24.32
C GLN A 266 13.38 4.48 23.82
N ASN A 267 12.80 3.70 24.73
CA ASN A 267 11.97 2.55 24.38
C ASN A 267 10.51 2.92 24.20
N TYR A 268 9.92 3.78 25.05
CA TYR A 268 8.51 4.13 24.96
C TYR A 268 8.17 5.07 23.79
N ILE A 269 9.02 6.06 23.51
CA ILE A 269 8.72 7.06 22.47
C ILE A 269 8.50 6.44 21.08
N PRO A 270 9.36 5.52 20.59
CA PRO A 270 9.09 4.84 19.31
C PRO A 270 7.77 4.05 19.30
N PHE A 271 7.44 3.39 20.40
CA PHE A 271 6.21 2.59 20.55
C PHE A 271 4.96 3.45 20.69
N MET A 272 5.09 4.75 21.01
CA MET A 272 4.01 5.72 20.89
C MET A 272 3.93 6.31 19.48
N LEU A 273 5.06 6.75 18.93
CA LEU A 273 5.11 7.49 17.66
C LEU A 273 4.74 6.62 16.46
N ILE A 274 5.29 5.40 16.35
CA ILE A 274 5.07 4.55 15.18
C ILE A 274 3.58 4.17 15.05
N PRO A 275 2.88 3.70 16.11
CA PRO A 275 1.43 3.47 16.04
C PRO A 275 0.62 4.73 15.79
N GLY A 276 1.02 5.88 16.36
CA GLY A 276 0.36 7.16 16.10
C GLY A 276 0.46 7.61 14.63
N ILE A 277 1.64 7.48 14.03
CA ILE A 277 1.84 7.75 12.60
C ILE A 277 1.03 6.76 11.75
N MET A 278 1.05 5.47 12.10
CA MET A 278 0.27 4.44 11.42
C MET A 278 -1.23 4.74 11.46
N MET A 279 -1.77 5.16 12.62
CA MET A 279 -3.17 5.55 12.76
C MET A 279 -3.55 6.65 11.75
N VAL A 280 -2.73 7.70 11.64
CA VAL A 280 -2.97 8.80 10.70
C VAL A 280 -2.83 8.34 9.25
N ASP A 281 -1.77 7.60 8.91
CA ASP A 281 -1.54 7.10 7.55
C ASP A 281 -2.67 6.18 7.09
N MET A 282 -3.07 5.19 7.90
CA MET A 282 -4.16 4.28 7.57
C MET A 282 -5.50 5.01 7.44
N THR A 283 -5.73 6.06 8.25
CA THR A 283 -6.91 6.93 8.12
C THR A 283 -6.92 7.62 6.76
N LEU A 284 -5.82 8.26 6.37
CA LEU A 284 -5.70 8.95 5.08
C LEU A 284 -5.85 7.97 3.90
N ARG A 285 -5.25 6.78 3.99
CA ARG A 285 -5.40 5.73 2.97
C ARG A 285 -6.84 5.24 2.87
N CYS A 286 -7.51 5.01 3.99
CA CYS A 286 -8.91 4.62 4.02
C CYS A 286 -9.81 5.69 3.40
N MET A 287 -9.57 6.97 3.70
CA MET A 287 -10.31 8.08 3.09
C MET A 287 -10.15 8.15 1.57
N ARG A 288 -8.97 7.82 1.03
CA ARG A 288 -8.73 7.79 -0.42
C ARG A 288 -9.48 6.67 -1.14
N LEU A 289 -9.90 5.62 -0.42
CA LEU A 289 -10.69 4.52 -0.98
C LEU A 289 -12.19 4.84 -1.03
N MET A 290 -12.64 5.79 -0.22
CA MET A 290 -14.03 6.20 -0.21
C MET A 290 -14.30 7.13 -1.41
N PRO A 291 -15.43 6.94 -2.13
CA PRO A 291 -15.86 7.90 -3.14
C PRO A 291 -15.94 9.29 -2.51
N ARG A 292 -15.50 10.32 -3.24
CA ARG A 292 -15.81 11.70 -2.82
C ARG A 292 -17.33 11.83 -2.76
N PRO A 293 -17.89 12.43 -1.69
CA PRO A 293 -19.32 12.70 -1.65
C PRO A 293 -19.67 13.47 -2.92
N ALA A 294 -20.66 12.95 -3.67
CA ALA A 294 -21.18 13.66 -4.82
C ALA A 294 -21.56 15.06 -4.35
N THR A 295 -20.96 16.10 -4.92
CA THR A 295 -21.45 17.45 -4.75
C THR A 295 -22.94 17.43 -5.07
N LEU A 296 -23.78 17.76 -4.09
CA LEU A 296 -25.20 18.01 -4.25
C LEU A 296 -25.38 19.18 -5.22
N ALA A 297 -25.17 18.95 -6.52
CA ALA A 297 -25.25 19.97 -7.56
C ALA A 297 -26.37 19.69 -8.58
N HIS A 298 -27.14 18.60 -8.46
CA HIS A 298 -28.27 18.28 -9.35
C HIS A 298 -29.54 17.89 -8.58
N ALA A 299 -30.02 18.77 -7.70
CA ALA A 299 -31.37 18.68 -7.12
C ALA A 299 -32.23 19.93 -7.38
N LYS A 300 -31.96 20.67 -8.46
CA LYS A 300 -32.81 21.77 -8.95
C LYS A 300 -32.92 21.75 -10.48
N SER A 301 -33.62 20.76 -11.02
CA SER A 301 -34.32 20.88 -12.30
C SER A 301 -35.29 19.70 -12.50
N GLN A 302 -36.43 19.75 -11.81
CA GLN A 302 -37.71 19.22 -12.29
C GLN A 302 -38.78 20.26 -11.97
#